data_AF-A0A8J8FG28-F1
#
_entry.id   AF-A0A8J8FG28-F1
#
_cell.length_a   1.000
_cell.length_b   1.000
_cell.length_c   1.000
_cell.angle_alpha   90.00
_cell.angle_beta   90.00
_cell.angle_gamma   90.00
#
_symmetry.space_group_name_H-M   'P 1'
#
loop_
_entity.id
_entity.type
_entity.pdbx_description
1 polymer ?
#
loop_
_entity_poly.entity_id
_entity_poly.type
_entity_poly.pdbx_seq_one_letter_code
_entity_poly.pdbx_strand_id
1 'polypeptide(L)'
;MKKLIIACLILITAACTKNNATISGDLLVRVENSSNTPLSAVMLGQHNFGPLKNGSMTGYQQFTQLIAYAGAMVVVGKDTTYAGMGYCGTPPLPYLENGKYTLQIFNDPILNNALNSKYIKE
;
A
#
# COMPACT_ATOMS: atom_id res chain seq x y z
N MET A 1 64.03 13.86 23.67
CA MET A 1 63.28 14.98 24.27
C MET A 1 61.84 14.95 23.76
N LYS A 2 60.89 15.17 24.68
CA LYS A 2 59.44 15.40 24.51
C LYS A 2 58.53 14.20 24.16
N LYS A 3 57.75 13.85 25.18
CA LYS A 3 56.53 13.04 25.19
C LYS A 3 55.42 13.75 24.39
N LEU A 4 54.55 12.98 23.73
CA LEU A 4 53.13 13.36 23.63
C LEU A 4 52.25 12.09 23.65
N ILE A 5 51.61 11.90 24.79
CA ILE A 5 50.43 11.06 25.02
C ILE A 5 49.22 11.88 24.58
N ILE A 6 48.20 11.25 23.97
CA ILE A 6 46.74 11.54 23.97
C ILE A 6 46.15 10.50 22.99
N ALA A 7 45.65 9.33 23.40
CA ALA A 7 44.41 9.05 24.13
C ALA A 7 43.18 9.72 23.47
N CYS A 8 42.57 9.08 22.48
CA CYS A 8 41.26 9.49 21.98
C CYS A 8 40.28 8.31 22.04
N LEU A 9 39.52 8.35 23.14
CA LEU A 9 38.13 7.94 23.34
C LEU A 9 37.54 6.87 22.40
N ILE A 10 37.33 5.73 23.04
CA ILE A 10 36.35 4.70 22.72
C ILE A 10 34.95 5.35 22.67
N LEU A 11 34.31 5.32 21.49
CA LEU A 11 32.86 5.51 21.35
C LEU A 11 32.25 4.14 21.05
N ILE A 12 31.82 3.45 22.11
CA ILE A 12 30.90 2.31 21.99
C ILE A 12 29.55 2.93 21.62
N THR A 13 29.25 2.99 20.33
CA THR A 13 27.87 3.22 19.89
C THR A 13 27.10 1.97 20.25
N ALA A 14 26.35 2.03 21.35
CA ALA A 14 25.29 1.10 21.65
C ALA A 14 24.28 1.18 20.49
N ALA A 15 24.42 0.26 19.53
CA ALA A 15 23.39 0.02 18.53
C ALA A 15 22.20 -0.58 19.27
N CYS A 16 21.26 0.27 19.65
CA CYS A 16 19.91 -0.16 19.98
C CYS A 16 19.32 -0.81 18.73
N THR A 17 19.50 -2.12 18.57
CA THR A 17 18.63 -2.93 17.72
C THR A 17 17.26 -2.93 18.38
N LYS A 18 16.47 -1.92 18.03
CA LYS A 18 15.02 -1.95 18.22
C LYS A 18 14.55 -3.18 17.47
N ASN A 19 14.16 -4.23 18.19
CA ASN A 19 13.42 -5.36 17.66
C ASN A 19 12.12 -4.81 17.05
N ASN A 20 12.19 -4.35 15.82
CA ASN A 20 11.02 -4.27 14.98
C ASN A 20 10.70 -5.72 14.65
N ALA A 21 9.63 -6.22 15.27
CA ALA A 21 9.08 -7.53 14.99
C ALA A 21 9.10 -7.76 13.48
N THR A 22 9.89 -8.73 13.05
CA THR A 22 9.85 -9.25 11.69
C THR A 22 8.45 -9.85 11.52
N ILE A 23 7.52 -9.11 10.90
CA ILE A 23 6.26 -9.68 10.43
C ILE A 23 6.63 -10.58 9.26
N SER A 24 6.92 -11.84 9.58
CA SER A 24 7.24 -12.89 8.63
C SER A 24 5.95 -13.37 7.96
N GLY A 25 5.61 -12.68 6.87
CA GLY A 25 4.70 -13.11 5.82
C GLY A 25 4.49 -11.95 4.87
N ASP A 26 4.93 -12.08 3.62
CA ASP A 26 4.86 -10.98 2.67
C ASP A 26 3.41 -10.73 2.27
N LEU A 27 2.80 -9.65 2.76
CA LEU A 27 1.60 -9.10 2.18
C LEU A 27 1.97 -8.47 0.84
N LEU A 28 1.53 -9.09 -0.24
CA LEU A 28 1.84 -8.70 -1.61
C LEU A 28 0.54 -8.31 -2.30
N VAL A 29 0.47 -7.08 -2.82
CA VAL A 29 -0.71 -6.59 -3.53
C VAL A 29 -0.32 -6.08 -4.91
N ARG A 30 -1.07 -6.52 -5.93
CA ARG A 30 -1.09 -5.89 -7.26
C ARG A 30 -2.45 -5.23 -7.48
N VAL A 31 -2.51 -4.30 -8.42
CA VAL A 31 -3.75 -3.63 -8.80
C VAL A 31 -4.20 -4.13 -10.17
N GLU A 32 -5.49 -4.39 -10.31
CA GLU A 32 -6.16 -4.64 -11.58
C GLU A 32 -7.15 -3.50 -11.85
N ASN A 33 -7.15 -2.98 -13.07
CA ASN A 33 -8.21 -2.13 -13.57
C ASN A 33 -9.17 -2.94 -14.44
N SER A 34 -10.25 -3.47 -13.84
CA SER A 34 -11.35 -4.14 -14.55
C SER A 34 -12.49 -3.17 -14.91
N SER A 35 -12.30 -1.87 -14.71
CA SER A 35 -13.28 -0.87 -15.13
C SER A 35 -13.18 -0.61 -16.64
N ASN A 36 -14.20 0.06 -17.18
CA ASN A 36 -14.23 0.53 -18.56
C ASN A 36 -13.43 1.82 -18.80
N THR A 37 -12.75 2.35 -17.78
CA THR A 37 -12.09 3.67 -17.82
C THR A 37 -10.60 3.53 -17.50
N PRO A 38 -9.70 4.12 -18.32
CA PRO A 38 -8.28 4.15 -17.99
C PRO A 38 -8.02 5.00 -16.74
N LEU A 39 -7.13 4.54 -15.88
CA LEU A 39 -6.74 5.24 -14.66
C LEU A 39 -5.38 5.89 -14.90
N SER A 40 -5.26 7.19 -14.66
CA SER A 40 -4.00 7.95 -14.75
C SER A 40 -3.06 7.61 -13.60
N ALA A 41 -3.61 7.24 -12.44
CA ALA A 41 -2.85 6.76 -11.28
C ALA A 41 -3.76 5.95 -10.34
N VAL A 42 -3.18 4.99 -9.62
CA VAL A 42 -3.81 4.30 -8.49
C VAL A 42 -2.90 4.38 -7.28
N MET A 43 -3.47 4.82 -6.16
CA MET A 43 -2.82 4.97 -4.88
C MET A 43 -3.50 4.07 -3.85
N LEU A 44 -2.75 3.11 -3.30
CA LEU A 44 -3.19 2.22 -2.22
C LEU A 44 -2.30 2.44 -1.00
N GLY A 45 -2.85 3.03 0.06
CA GLY A 45 -2.03 3.51 1.17
C GLY A 45 -1.01 4.55 0.68
N GLN A 46 0.28 4.30 0.90
CA GLN A 46 1.38 5.17 0.43
C GLN A 46 1.99 4.71 -0.91
N HIS A 47 1.46 3.64 -1.51
CA HIS A 47 2.02 3.04 -2.72
C HIS A 47 1.34 3.59 -3.96
N ASN A 48 2.14 4.05 -4.92
CA ASN A 48 1.69 4.48 -6.24
C ASN A 48 1.94 3.37 -7.26
N PHE A 49 0.90 3.00 -7.99
CA PHE A 49 0.93 1.97 -9.03
C PHE A 49 1.01 2.57 -10.45
N GLY A 50 0.97 3.89 -10.57
CA GLY A 50 1.03 4.60 -11.85
C GLY A 50 -0.22 4.41 -12.71
N PRO A 51 -0.15 4.76 -13.99
CA PRO A 51 -1.28 4.65 -14.90
C PRO A 51 -1.59 3.19 -15.25
N LEU A 52 -2.89 2.85 -15.25
CA LEU A 52 -3.41 1.53 -15.61
C LEU A 52 -4.44 1.66 -16.73
N LYS A 53 -4.19 0.96 -17.85
CA LYS A 53 -5.18 0.80 -18.91
C LYS A 53 -6.33 -0.10 -18.44
N ASN A 54 -7.48 0.01 -19.08
CA ASN A 54 -8.58 -0.92 -18.89
C ASN A 54 -8.14 -2.36 -19.18
N GLY A 55 -8.55 -3.31 -18.34
CA GLY A 55 -8.21 -4.72 -18.43
C GLY A 55 -6.74 -5.06 -18.12
N SER A 56 -5.98 -4.14 -17.52
CA SER A 56 -4.57 -4.35 -17.20
C SER A 56 -4.33 -4.54 -15.70
N MET A 57 -3.19 -5.16 -15.38
CA MET A 57 -2.74 -5.40 -14.01
C MET A 57 -1.29 -4.93 -13.82
N THR A 58 -0.94 -4.53 -12.60
CA THR A 58 0.45 -4.28 -12.22
C THR A 58 1.17 -5.54 -11.78
N GLY A 59 2.49 -5.42 -11.56
CA GLY A 59 3.22 -6.32 -10.68
C GLY A 59 2.80 -6.15 -9.21
N TYR A 60 3.18 -7.12 -8.37
CA TYR A 60 2.97 -7.03 -6.93
C TYR A 60 3.93 -6.01 -6.31
N GLN A 61 3.42 -5.30 -5.31
CA GLN A 61 4.21 -4.54 -4.36
C GLN A 61 4.02 -5.11 -2.97
N GLN A 62 5.06 -5.01 -2.13
CA GLN A 62 5.03 -5.48 -0.76
C GLN A 62 4.50 -4.40 0.18
N PHE A 63 3.68 -4.82 1.15
CA PHE A 63 3.11 -3.98 2.18
C PHE A 63 3.44 -4.56 3.55
N THR A 64 3.64 -3.70 4.55
CA THR A 64 3.72 -4.15 5.96
C THR A 64 2.34 -4.48 6.52
N GLN A 65 1.33 -3.70 6.14
CA GLN A 65 -0.06 -3.85 6.57
C GLN A 65 -0.98 -3.09 5.62
N LEU A 66 -2.19 -3.60 5.41
CA LEU A 66 -3.27 -2.91 4.71
C LEU A 66 -4.59 -3.20 5.41
N ILE A 67 -5.53 -2.25 5.34
CA ILE A 67 -6.89 -2.43 5.84
C ILE A 67 -7.61 -3.47 4.96
N ALA A 68 -8.39 -4.36 5.57
CA ALA A 68 -9.12 -5.43 4.86
C ALA A 68 -10.27 -4.93 3.99
N TYR A 69 -10.76 -3.72 4.24
CA TYR A 69 -11.72 -3.04 3.38
C TYR A 69 -10.98 -2.49 2.17
N ALA A 70 -11.36 -2.97 0.99
CA ALA A 70 -10.75 -2.55 -0.26
C ALA A 70 -11.07 -1.09 -0.55
N GLY A 71 -10.01 -0.34 -0.84
CA GLY A 71 -10.09 1.08 -1.08
C GLY A 71 -8.81 1.60 -1.71
N ALA A 72 -8.94 2.37 -2.77
CA ALA A 72 -7.82 3.09 -3.36
C ALA A 72 -8.26 4.47 -3.85
N MET A 73 -7.36 5.44 -3.72
CA MET A 73 -7.50 6.70 -4.42
C MET A 73 -7.07 6.49 -5.87
N VAL A 74 -7.90 6.93 -6.82
CA VAL A 74 -7.67 6.74 -8.25
C VAL A 74 -7.79 8.07 -8.96
N VAL A 75 -6.98 8.27 -10.00
CA VAL A 75 -7.06 9.45 -10.86
C VAL A 75 -7.65 9.04 -12.20
N VAL A 76 -8.74 9.67 -12.59
CA VAL A 76 -9.41 9.48 -13.89
C VAL A 76 -9.26 10.78 -14.68
N GLY A 77 -8.42 10.76 -15.71
CA GLY A 77 -8.07 11.99 -16.42
C GLY A 77 -7.33 12.95 -15.48
N LYS A 78 -8.00 14.04 -15.07
CA LYS A 78 -7.51 15.05 -14.11
C LYS A 78 -8.19 14.98 -12.74
N ASP A 79 -9.23 14.18 -12.61
CA ASP A 79 -10.06 14.13 -11.41
C ASP A 79 -9.58 13.01 -10.49
N THR A 80 -9.52 13.30 -9.19
CA THR A 80 -9.20 12.32 -8.16
C THR A 80 -10.48 11.85 -7.50
N THR A 81 -10.68 10.54 -7.43
CA THR A 81 -11.82 9.91 -6.76
C THR A 81 -11.36 8.73 -5.90
N TYR A 82 -12.28 8.19 -5.11
CA TYR A 82 -12.03 7.03 -4.25
C TYR A 82 -12.80 5.82 -4.79
N ALA A 83 -12.09 4.74 -5.08
CA ALA A 83 -12.67 3.46 -5.50
C ALA A 83 -12.78 2.53 -4.29
N GLY A 84 -14.00 2.34 -3.78
CA GLY A 84 -14.27 1.53 -2.59
C GLY A 84 -15.20 2.23 -1.62
N MET A 85 -15.53 1.56 -0.51
CA MET A 85 -16.26 2.20 0.58
C MET A 85 -15.30 2.92 1.53
N GLY A 86 -15.62 4.18 1.83
CA GLY A 86 -15.05 4.85 2.99
C GLY A 86 -15.62 4.24 4.29
N TYR A 87 -14.81 4.22 5.34
CA TYR A 87 -15.24 3.82 6.67
C TYR A 87 -15.00 4.93 7.66
N CYS A 88 -16.04 5.31 8.40
CA CYS A 88 -15.96 6.16 9.57
C CYS A 88 -16.66 5.46 10.72
N GLY A 89 -15.92 5.04 11.76
CA GLY A 89 -16.55 4.36 12.89
C GLY A 89 -15.61 3.65 13.84
N THR A 90 -16.24 3.01 14.83
CA THR A 90 -15.63 2.10 15.80
C THR A 90 -16.35 0.75 15.75
N PRO A 91 -15.66 -0.38 15.96
CA PRO A 91 -14.22 -0.51 16.22
C PRO A 91 -13.36 -0.24 14.97
N PRO A 92 -12.04 0.00 15.11
CA PRO A 92 -11.14 0.13 13.98
C PRO A 92 -11.27 -1.05 13.00
N LEU A 93 -11.10 -0.79 11.71
CA LEU A 93 -11.17 -1.83 10.70
C LEU A 93 -10.04 -2.86 10.87
N PRO A 94 -10.31 -4.14 10.58
CA PRO A 94 -9.29 -5.17 10.60
C PRO A 94 -8.28 -4.96 9.47
N TYR A 95 -7.07 -5.49 9.65
CA TYR A 95 -6.05 -5.56 8.62
C TYR A 95 -6.20 -6.84 7.78
N LEU A 96 -5.73 -6.80 6.53
CA LEU A 96 -5.52 -7.98 5.72
C LEU A 96 -4.52 -8.91 6.41
N GLU A 97 -4.80 -10.19 6.34
CA GLU A 97 -3.81 -11.23 6.66
C GLU A 97 -2.68 -11.21 5.62
N ASN A 98 -1.54 -11.79 6.00
CA ASN A 98 -0.43 -12.00 5.04
C ASN A 98 -0.88 -12.90 3.89
N GLY A 99 -0.43 -12.58 2.67
CA GLY A 99 -0.80 -13.31 1.47
C GLY A 99 -0.65 -12.48 0.20
N LYS A 100 -0.97 -13.10 -0.94
CA LYS A 100 -1.03 -12.43 -2.24
C LYS A 100 -2.47 -12.02 -2.54
N TYR A 101 -2.63 -10.77 -2.94
CA TYR A 101 -3.93 -10.20 -3.25
C TYR A 101 -3.88 -9.40 -4.55
N THR A 102 -5.00 -9.41 -5.26
CA THR A 102 -5.30 -8.43 -6.30
C THR A 102 -6.33 -7.45 -5.75
N LEU A 103 -5.99 -6.16 -5.72
CA LEU A 103 -6.97 -5.09 -5.57
C LEU A 103 -7.59 -4.85 -6.94
N GLN A 104 -8.81 -5.33 -7.13
CA GLN A 104 -9.57 -5.13 -8.36
C GLN A 104 -10.39 -3.85 -8.26
N ILE A 105 -10.17 -2.91 -9.19
CA ILE A 105 -10.98 -1.70 -9.37
C ILE A 105 -11.96 -1.93 -10.52
N PHE A 106 -13.25 -1.67 -10.30
CA PHE A 106 -14.32 -1.93 -11.26
C PHE A 106 -15.39 -0.83 -11.21
N ASN A 107 -16.24 -0.74 -12.23
CA ASN A 107 -17.38 0.18 -12.22
C ASN A 107 -18.39 -0.22 -11.14
N ASP A 108 -18.84 0.74 -10.33
CA ASP A 108 -19.85 0.45 -9.31
C ASP A 108 -21.17 0.03 -9.98
N PRO A 109 -21.77 -1.11 -9.59
CA PRO A 109 -22.98 -1.62 -10.23
C PRO A 109 -24.25 -0.84 -9.83
N ILE A 110 -24.20 -0.03 -8.77
CA ILE A 110 -25.33 0.72 -8.22
C ILE A 110 -25.21 2.20 -8.58
N LEU A 111 -24.01 2.77 -8.46
CA LEU A 111 -23.74 4.18 -8.67
C LEU A 111 -23.16 4.44 -10.07
N ASN A 112 -23.96 5.08 -10.93
CA ASN A 112 -23.52 5.47 -12.27
C ASN A 112 -22.23 6.32 -12.20
N ASN A 113 -21.25 5.97 -13.04
CA ASN A 113 -19.96 6.64 -13.16
C ASN A 113 -19.09 6.63 -11.89
N ALA A 114 -19.40 5.79 -10.90
CA ALA A 114 -18.53 5.56 -9.76
C ALA A 114 -17.62 4.34 -9.99
N LEU A 115 -16.51 4.31 -9.26
CA LEU A 115 -15.62 3.16 -9.19
C LEU A 115 -15.73 2.55 -7.80
N ASN A 116 -15.65 1.23 -7.73
CA ASN A 116 -15.59 0.47 -6.50
C ASN A 116 -14.38 -0.46 -6.54
N SER A 117 -14.04 -1.08 -5.42
CA SER A 117 -12.92 -2.01 -5.35
C SER A 117 -13.17 -3.18 -4.42
N LYS A 118 -12.45 -4.27 -4.66
CA LYS A 118 -12.44 -5.47 -3.80
C LYS A 118 -11.07 -6.11 -3.81
N TYR A 119 -10.71 -6.78 -2.73
CA TYR A 119 -9.56 -7.67 -2.70
C TYR A 119 -9.97 -9.07 -3.16
N ILE A 120 -9.13 -9.68 -4.00
CA ILE A 120 -9.20 -11.08 -4.40
C ILE A 120 -7.94 -11.74 -3.85
N LYS A 121 -8.10 -12.66 -2.88
CA LYS A 121 -6.99 -13.47 -2.36
C LYS A 121 -6.63 -14.54 -3.39
N GLU A 122 -5.34 -14.75 -3.58
CA GLU A 122 -4.78 -15.74 -4.53
C GLU A 122 -4.24 -16.98 -3.85
#